data_AF-A0A0B6Z7S9-F1
#
_entry.id   AF-A0A0B6Z7S9-F1
#
_cell.length_a   1.000
_cell.length_b   1.000
_cell.length_c   1.000
_cell.angle_alpha   90.00
_cell.angle_beta   90.00
_cell.angle_gamma   90.00
#
_symmetry.space_group_name_H-M   'P 1'
#
loop_
_entity.id
_entity.type
_entity.pdbx_description
1 polymer ?
#
loop_
_entity_poly.entity_id
_entity_poly.type
_entity_poly.pdbx_seq_one_letter_code
_entity_poly.pdbx_strand_id
1 'polypeptide(L)'
;SRKSLRTVSVHPTQPHYFITAGVDTNIAVWDLRSITPKSPKPVQLLEHHTKAISSAYFSPAGHKVLSCAADDTILVYSVDNGMKLDLTKRIRHNNFTGRWLTKFQPNWHPTVDDVFVSGSMHRPRQIEVFNSDGDLLKALSDEDFLGSVCSLNAFHPNRTCTLVGANSSGRLHVFM
;
A
#
# COMPACT_ATOMS: atom_id res chain seq x y z
N SER A 1 13.42 -17.42 -14.48
CA SER A 1 13.78 -17.09 -13.08
C SER A 1 12.49 -17.01 -12.27
N ARG A 2 12.47 -17.56 -11.04
CA ARG A 2 11.32 -17.36 -10.13
C ARG A 2 11.40 -15.93 -9.60
N LYS A 3 10.44 -15.09 -9.93
CA LYS A 3 10.40 -13.70 -9.46
C LYS A 3 9.81 -13.66 -8.06
N SER A 4 10.38 -12.82 -7.20
CA SER A 4 9.98 -12.74 -5.79
C SER A 4 8.66 -11.97 -5.65
N LEU A 5 7.67 -12.61 -5.04
CA LEU A 5 6.48 -11.95 -4.52
C LEU A 5 6.81 -11.24 -3.21
N ARG A 6 6.15 -10.11 -2.97
CA ARG A 6 6.33 -9.29 -1.75
C ARG A 6 5.06 -9.18 -0.93
N THR A 7 3.91 -9.29 -1.58
CA THR A 7 2.61 -9.21 -0.91
C THR A 7 1.67 -10.28 -1.45
N VAL A 8 0.82 -10.76 -0.55
CA VAL A 8 -0.39 -11.50 -0.86
C VAL A 8 -1.47 -10.88 0.03
N SER A 9 -2.59 -10.46 -0.55
CA SER A 9 -3.71 -9.86 0.18
C SER A 9 -5.01 -10.54 -0.25
N VAL A 10 -5.70 -11.14 0.70
CA VAL A 10 -7.00 -11.80 0.48
C VAL A 10 -8.11 -10.76 0.62
N HIS A 11 -9.14 -10.84 -0.21
CA HIS A 11 -10.28 -9.94 -0.14
C HIS A 11 -11.05 -10.17 1.18
N PRO A 12 -11.38 -9.10 1.95
CA PRO A 12 -11.90 -9.23 3.31
C PRO A 12 -13.28 -9.93 3.39
N THR A 13 -14.14 -9.72 2.40
CA THR A 13 -15.50 -10.31 2.38
C THR A 13 -15.66 -11.46 1.37
N GLN A 14 -14.69 -11.65 0.47
CA GLN A 14 -14.76 -12.61 -0.63
C GLN A 14 -13.47 -13.44 -0.65
N PRO A 15 -13.27 -14.37 0.30
CA PRO A 15 -11.97 -15.01 0.55
C PRO A 15 -11.45 -15.89 -0.58
N HIS A 16 -12.28 -16.16 -1.60
CA HIS A 16 -11.87 -16.84 -2.82
C HIS A 16 -11.07 -15.94 -3.77
N TYR A 17 -11.09 -14.63 -3.56
CA TYR A 17 -10.26 -13.67 -4.29
C TYR A 17 -9.06 -13.22 -3.47
N PHE A 18 -7.91 -13.14 -4.13
CA PHE A 18 -6.71 -12.56 -3.55
C PHE A 18 -5.87 -11.87 -4.63
N ILE A 19 -5.04 -10.92 -4.20
CA ILE A 19 -4.06 -10.25 -5.05
C ILE A 19 -2.65 -10.65 -4.65
N THR A 20 -1.76 -10.64 -5.64
CA THR A 20 -0.33 -10.79 -5.44
C THR A 20 0.40 -9.67 -6.15
N ALA A 21 1.44 -9.14 -5.51
CA ALA A 21 2.36 -8.20 -6.14
C ALA A 21 3.79 -8.42 -5.65
N GLY A 22 4.78 -7.95 -6.40
CA GLY A 22 6.17 -8.18 -6.04
C GLY A 22 7.18 -7.47 -6.92
N VAL A 23 8.25 -8.17 -7.25
CA VAL A 23 9.29 -7.66 -8.17
C VAL A 23 8.74 -7.48 -9.58
N ASP A 24 7.70 -8.23 -9.93
CA ASP A 24 6.89 -7.95 -11.10
C ASP A 24 6.21 -6.58 -10.96
N THR A 25 6.27 -5.80 -12.03
CA THR A 25 5.61 -4.49 -12.16
C THR A 25 4.08 -4.61 -12.17
N ASN A 26 3.56 -5.82 -12.05
CA ASN A 26 2.16 -6.14 -12.26
C ASN A 26 1.54 -6.62 -10.96
N ILE A 27 0.29 -6.19 -10.73
CA ILE A 27 -0.57 -6.77 -9.69
C ILE A 27 -1.43 -7.82 -10.37
N ALA A 28 -1.43 -9.03 -9.84
CA ALA A 28 -2.25 -10.12 -10.35
C ALA A 28 -3.41 -10.37 -9.40
N VAL A 29 -4.62 -10.42 -9.94
CA VAL A 29 -5.86 -10.77 -9.24
C VAL A 29 -6.17 -12.24 -9.53
N TRP A 30 -6.49 -12.99 -8.48
CA TRP A 30 -6.68 -14.42 -8.55
C TRP A 30 -8.04 -14.82 -7.99
N ASP A 31 -8.70 -15.77 -8.66
CA ASP A 31 -9.88 -16.46 -8.15
C ASP A 31 -9.50 -17.91 -7.85
N LEU A 32 -9.52 -18.30 -6.57
CA LEU A 32 -9.24 -19.66 -6.11
C LEU A 32 -10.12 -20.71 -6.79
N ARG A 33 -11.32 -20.36 -7.25
CA ARG A 33 -12.25 -21.26 -7.94
C ARG A 33 -11.82 -21.56 -9.38
N SER A 34 -11.04 -20.67 -9.99
CA SER A 34 -10.59 -20.77 -11.39
C SER A 34 -9.13 -21.23 -11.51
N ILE A 35 -8.38 -21.29 -10.41
CA ILE A 35 -6.98 -21.71 -10.42
C ILE A 35 -6.88 -23.21 -10.70
N THR A 36 -6.18 -23.56 -11.78
CA THR A 36 -5.81 -24.94 -12.06
C THR A 36 -4.33 -25.17 -11.71
N PRO A 37 -3.95 -26.29 -11.09
CA PRO A 37 -2.55 -26.57 -10.74
C PRO A 37 -1.59 -26.61 -11.94
N LYS A 38 -2.12 -26.93 -13.13
CA LYS A 38 -1.32 -27.07 -14.36
C LYS A 38 -1.04 -25.73 -15.05
N SER A 39 -1.93 -24.75 -14.92
CA SER A 39 -1.78 -23.42 -15.52
C SER A 39 -2.55 -22.38 -14.69
N PRO A 40 -1.96 -21.90 -13.58
CA PRO A 40 -2.57 -20.81 -12.82
C PRO A 40 -2.54 -19.55 -13.67
N LYS A 41 -3.72 -19.02 -14.01
CA LYS A 41 -3.89 -17.77 -14.72
C LYS A 41 -4.64 -16.78 -13.82
N PRO A 42 -4.15 -15.54 -13.68
CA PRO A 42 -4.90 -14.52 -12.97
C PRO A 42 -6.16 -14.16 -13.75
N VAL A 43 -7.23 -13.82 -13.04
CA VAL A 43 -8.48 -13.32 -13.65
C VAL A 43 -8.31 -11.91 -14.20
N GLN A 44 -7.36 -11.15 -13.63
CA GLN A 44 -6.98 -9.84 -14.11
C GLN A 44 -5.51 -9.56 -13.80
N LEU A 45 -4.84 -8.86 -14.72
CA LEU A 45 -3.46 -8.38 -14.55
C LEU A 45 -3.46 -6.85 -14.69
N LEU A 46 -2.94 -6.16 -13.68
CA LEU A 46 -2.85 -4.70 -13.64
C LEU A 46 -1.42 -4.27 -13.93
N GLU A 47 -1.20 -3.68 -15.10
CA GLU A 47 0.14 -3.37 -15.64
C GLU A 47 0.38 -1.85 -15.63
N HIS A 48 0.29 -1.22 -14.47
CA HIS A 48 0.33 0.25 -14.36
C HIS A 48 1.59 0.78 -13.68
N HIS A 49 2.22 -0.03 -12.84
CA HIS A 49 3.51 0.31 -12.27
C HIS A 49 4.62 0.08 -13.29
N THR A 50 5.66 0.90 -13.22
CA THR A 50 6.81 0.82 -14.16
C THR A 50 8.05 0.20 -13.50
N LYS A 51 8.01 -0.01 -12.17
CA LYS A 51 9.08 -0.64 -11.39
C LYS A 51 8.50 -1.59 -10.35
N ALA A 52 9.39 -2.31 -9.67
CA ALA A 52 9.03 -3.30 -8.66
C ALA A 52 8.08 -2.73 -7.60
N ILE A 53 6.95 -3.40 -7.41
CA ILE A 53 5.94 -3.09 -6.42
C ILE A 53 6.49 -3.44 -5.04
N SER A 54 6.33 -2.57 -4.04
CA SER A 54 6.68 -2.86 -2.65
C SER A 54 5.58 -3.65 -1.97
N SER A 55 4.33 -3.24 -2.20
CA SER A 55 3.14 -3.73 -1.51
C SER A 55 1.88 -3.39 -2.30
N ALA A 56 0.84 -4.18 -2.05
CA ALA A 56 -0.50 -4.03 -2.59
C ALA A 56 -1.49 -4.72 -1.64
N TYR A 57 -2.54 -4.01 -1.23
CA TYR A 57 -3.50 -4.46 -0.23
C TYR A 57 -4.93 -4.02 -0.55
N PHE A 58 -5.89 -4.91 -0.31
CA PHE A 58 -7.30 -4.54 -0.24
C PHE A 58 -7.57 -3.59 0.91
N SER A 59 -8.53 -2.70 0.70
CA SER A 59 -9.10 -1.87 1.76
C SER A 59 -9.95 -2.73 2.72
N PRO A 60 -10.25 -2.26 3.95
CA PRO A 60 -10.98 -3.05 4.93
C PRO A 60 -12.37 -3.52 4.47
N ALA A 61 -13.07 -2.71 3.67
CA ALA A 61 -14.35 -3.11 3.08
C ALA A 61 -14.18 -3.92 1.78
N GLY A 62 -12.97 -3.91 1.19
CA GLY A 62 -12.64 -4.60 -0.05
C GLY A 62 -13.00 -3.84 -1.32
N HIS A 63 -13.57 -2.63 -1.22
CA HIS A 63 -13.98 -1.85 -2.39
C HIS A 63 -12.82 -1.15 -3.09
N LYS A 64 -11.63 -1.14 -2.50
CA LYS A 64 -10.44 -0.50 -3.08
C LYS A 64 -9.20 -1.38 -2.92
N VAL A 65 -8.22 -1.12 -3.77
CA VAL A 65 -6.85 -1.65 -3.62
C VAL A 65 -5.86 -0.49 -3.64
N LEU A 66 -4.91 -0.55 -2.72
CA LEU A 66 -3.79 0.37 -2.63
C LEU A 66 -2.53 -0.35 -3.04
N SER A 67 -1.71 0.24 -3.91
CA SER A 67 -0.38 -0.28 -4.22
C SER A 67 0.67 0.81 -4.18
N CYS A 68 1.91 0.42 -3.86
CA CYS A 68 3.07 1.30 -3.83
C CYS A 68 4.23 0.63 -4.53
N ALA A 69 5.03 1.39 -5.28
CA ALA A 69 6.17 0.87 -6.01
C ALA A 69 7.38 1.80 -6.00
N ALA A 70 8.51 1.24 -6.44
CA ALA A 70 9.77 1.96 -6.59
C ALA A 70 9.77 3.00 -7.74
N ASP A 71 8.66 3.13 -8.46
CA ASP A 71 8.46 4.12 -9.53
C ASP A 71 8.00 5.49 -9.02
N ASP A 72 8.10 5.71 -7.71
CA ASP A 72 7.71 6.98 -7.06
C ASP A 72 6.20 7.23 -7.06
N THR A 73 5.41 6.16 -7.16
CA THR A 73 3.94 6.27 -7.17
C THR A 73 3.26 5.33 -6.18
N ILE A 74 2.14 5.83 -5.66
CA ILE A 74 1.08 5.07 -5.01
C ILE A 74 -0.10 5.07 -5.98
N LEU A 75 -0.68 3.89 -6.24
CA LEU A 75 -1.87 3.76 -7.07
C LEU A 75 -3.06 3.31 -6.22
N VAL A 76 -4.22 3.86 -6.54
CA VAL A 76 -5.51 3.46 -5.95
C VAL A 76 -6.37 2.88 -7.06
N TYR A 77 -6.98 1.74 -6.78
CA TYR A 77 -7.92 1.05 -7.66
C TYR A 77 -9.28 0.95 -6.98
N SER A 78 -10.36 1.10 -7.74
CA SER A 78 -11.69 0.70 -7.31
C SER A 78 -11.93 -0.76 -7.67
N VAL A 79 -12.64 -1.48 -6.80
CA VAL A 79 -13.07 -2.85 -7.01
C VAL A 79 -14.58 -2.83 -7.27
N ASP A 80 -15.02 -3.36 -8.41
CA ASP A 80 -16.44 -3.50 -8.70
C ASP A 80 -17.03 -4.80 -8.14
N ASN A 81 -18.35 -4.97 -8.29
CA ASN A 81 -19.06 -6.17 -7.82
C ASN A 81 -18.59 -7.48 -8.48
N GLY A 82 -17.93 -7.41 -9.64
CA GLY A 82 -17.37 -8.54 -10.37
C GLY A 82 -15.92 -8.84 -10.04
N MET A 83 -15.32 -8.18 -9.03
CA MET A 83 -13.90 -8.24 -8.70
C MET A 83 -13.00 -7.72 -9.83
N LYS A 84 -13.51 -6.79 -10.64
CA LYS A 84 -12.69 -6.05 -11.60
C LYS A 84 -12.11 -4.83 -10.91
N LEU A 85 -10.80 -4.69 -11.03
CA LEU A 85 -10.03 -3.59 -10.49
C LEU A 85 -9.75 -2.58 -11.60
N ASP A 86 -10.20 -1.35 -11.44
CA ASP A 86 -9.92 -0.26 -12.38
C ASP A 86 -9.12 0.84 -11.67
N LEU A 87 -8.12 1.40 -12.35
CA LEU A 87 -7.29 2.47 -11.80
C LEU A 87 -8.11 3.74 -11.65
N THR A 88 -8.20 4.25 -10.43
CA THR A 88 -8.88 5.51 -10.15
C THR A 88 -7.89 6.65 -10.00
N LYS A 89 -6.78 6.44 -9.28
CA LYS A 89 -5.83 7.51 -8.95
C LYS A 89 -4.37 7.05 -9.03
N ARG A 90 -3.52 7.98 -9.45
CA ARG A 90 -2.06 7.87 -9.43
C ARG A 90 -1.51 9.04 -8.60
N ILE A 91 -0.92 8.72 -7.46
CA ILE A 91 -0.38 9.69 -6.51
C ILE A 91 1.13 9.62 -6.60
N ARG A 92 1.78 10.75 -6.89
CA ARG A 92 3.23 10.83 -6.83
C ARG A 92 3.64 10.91 -5.37
N HIS A 93 4.50 9.99 -4.94
CA HIS A 93 4.90 9.88 -3.55
C HIS A 93 6.38 9.52 -3.51
N ASN A 94 7.17 10.30 -2.75
CA ASN A 94 8.63 10.22 -2.70
C ASN A 94 9.10 8.91 -2.05
N ASN A 95 9.14 7.85 -2.85
CA ASN A 95 9.39 6.45 -2.45
C ASN A 95 10.85 6.03 -2.63
N PHE A 96 11.76 6.96 -2.95
CA PHE A 96 13.17 6.67 -3.18
C PHE A 96 13.92 6.40 -1.87
N THR A 97 13.74 5.21 -1.32
CA THR A 97 14.35 4.79 -0.05
C THR A 97 15.85 4.49 -0.14
N GLY A 98 16.47 4.54 -1.33
CA GLY A 98 17.87 4.15 -1.50
C GLY A 98 18.11 2.65 -1.27
N ARG A 99 19.38 2.23 -1.13
CA ARG A 99 19.76 0.80 -1.15
C ARG A 99 19.48 0.02 0.16
N TRP A 100 19.17 0.68 1.27
CA TRP A 100 19.22 0.06 2.62
C TRP A 100 18.02 0.34 3.53
N LEU A 101 16.87 0.74 2.98
CA LEU A 101 15.67 1.03 3.76
C LEU A 101 14.56 0.03 3.44
N THR A 102 13.80 -0.35 4.48
CA THR A 102 12.55 -1.10 4.32
C THR A 102 11.67 -0.35 3.33
N LYS A 103 11.11 -1.07 2.37
CA LYS A 103 10.25 -0.47 1.36
C LYS A 103 8.99 0.08 2.03
N PHE A 104 8.50 1.23 1.57
CA PHE A 104 7.25 1.77 2.05
C PHE A 104 6.10 0.79 1.84
N GLN A 105 5.36 0.57 2.92
CA GLN A 105 4.12 -0.17 2.95
C GLN A 105 3.03 0.79 3.41
N PRO A 106 2.29 1.41 2.48
CA PRO A 106 1.17 2.23 2.88
C PRO A 106 0.06 1.32 3.43
N ASN A 107 -0.63 1.80 4.47
CA ASN A 107 -1.62 1.02 5.19
C ASN A 107 -2.95 1.77 5.23
N TRP A 108 -4.03 1.05 4.93
CA TRP A 108 -5.38 1.55 5.09
C TRP A 108 -5.71 1.79 6.56
N HIS A 109 -6.57 2.78 6.81
CA HIS A 109 -7.21 2.96 8.10
C HIS A 109 -8.14 1.78 8.38
N PRO A 110 -8.10 1.15 9.58
CA PRO A 110 -8.77 -0.12 9.84
C PRO A 110 -10.30 -0.07 9.75
N THR A 111 -10.90 1.09 10.03
CA THR A 111 -12.36 1.28 10.01
C THR A 111 -12.87 2.25 8.95
N VAL A 112 -11.96 2.91 8.21
CA VAL A 112 -12.31 3.95 7.24
C VAL A 112 -11.75 3.53 5.88
N ASP A 113 -12.62 3.09 4.99
CA ASP A 113 -12.28 2.51 3.67
C ASP A 113 -11.75 3.52 2.64
N ASP A 114 -11.42 4.73 3.11
CA ASP A 114 -11.03 5.85 2.27
C ASP A 114 -9.69 6.45 2.66
N VAL A 115 -9.22 6.20 3.88
CA VAL A 115 -8.03 6.85 4.41
C VAL A 115 -6.89 5.85 4.46
N PHE A 116 -5.70 6.27 4.03
CA PHE A 116 -4.49 5.49 4.20
C PHE A 116 -3.32 6.37 4.59
N VAL A 117 -2.28 5.73 5.13
CA VAL A 117 -1.05 6.39 5.57
C VAL A 117 0.14 5.86 4.80
N SER A 118 1.08 6.73 4.48
CA SER A 118 2.37 6.39 3.90
C SER A 118 3.47 7.25 4.53
N GLY A 119 4.66 6.66 4.74
CA GLY A 119 5.83 7.44 5.14
C GLY A 119 6.50 8.04 3.93
N SER A 120 7.16 9.20 4.05
CA SER A 120 7.68 9.94 2.90
C SER A 120 9.18 10.25 3.03
N MET A 121 9.90 10.23 1.90
CA MET A 121 11.29 10.69 1.81
C MET A 121 11.43 12.22 1.64
N HIS A 122 10.36 12.99 1.85
CA HIS A 122 10.47 14.46 1.92
C HIS A 122 11.36 14.93 3.08
N ARG A 123 11.78 16.20 3.04
CA ARG A 123 12.53 16.88 4.11
C ARG A 123 11.78 18.16 4.51
N PRO A 124 11.47 18.37 5.80
CA PRO A 124 11.67 17.44 6.92
C PRO A 124 10.95 16.10 6.71
N ARG A 125 11.42 15.03 7.35
CA ARG A 125 10.81 13.71 7.17
C ARG A 125 9.37 13.78 7.66
N GLN A 126 8.47 13.14 6.92
CA GLN A 126 7.05 13.21 7.21
C GLN A 126 6.35 11.87 7.01
N ILE A 127 5.26 11.71 7.73
CA ILE A 127 4.25 10.70 7.49
C ILE A 127 3.03 11.41 6.90
N GLU A 128 2.60 10.95 5.75
CA GLU A 128 1.54 11.55 4.95
C GLU A 128 0.29 10.67 5.04
N VAL A 129 -0.85 11.30 5.35
CA VAL A 129 -2.17 10.68 5.39
C VAL A 129 -2.95 11.20 4.19
N PHE A 130 -3.47 10.29 3.38
CA PHE A 130 -4.20 10.57 2.16
C PHE A 130 -5.62 10.02 2.22
N ASN A 131 -6.52 10.60 1.44
CA ASN A 131 -7.77 9.95 1.06
C ASN A 131 -7.59 9.10 -0.21
N SER A 132 -8.61 8.33 -0.59
CA SER A 132 -8.54 7.47 -1.78
C SER A 132 -8.65 8.25 -3.10
N ASP A 133 -9.14 9.48 -3.04
CA ASP A 133 -9.16 10.43 -4.17
C ASP A 133 -7.78 11.02 -4.50
N GLY A 134 -6.80 10.80 -3.61
CA GLY A 134 -5.41 11.21 -3.76
C GLY A 134 -5.07 12.55 -3.11
N ASP A 135 -5.99 13.14 -2.37
CA ASP A 135 -5.75 14.37 -1.61
C ASP A 135 -4.97 14.07 -0.33
N LEU A 136 -3.99 14.93 -0.06
CA LEU A 136 -3.22 14.90 1.18
C LEU A 136 -4.05 15.52 2.30
N LEU A 137 -4.51 14.70 3.25
CA LEU A 137 -5.29 15.14 4.40
C LEU A 137 -4.40 15.74 5.49
N LYS A 138 -3.24 15.11 5.74
CA LYS A 138 -2.31 15.56 6.77
C LYS A 138 -0.88 15.14 6.46
N ALA A 139 0.06 16.05 6.69
CA ALA A 139 1.49 15.76 6.76
C ALA A 139 1.95 15.92 8.21
N LEU A 140 2.46 14.83 8.78
CA LEU A 140 2.95 14.76 10.15
C LEU A 140 4.48 14.76 10.10
N SER A 141 5.08 15.87 10.50
CA SER A 141 6.54 16.05 10.56
C SER A 141 6.94 16.65 11.89
N ASP A 142 8.15 16.33 12.33
CA ASP A 142 8.78 16.93 13.50
C ASP A 142 10.28 17.06 13.19
N GLU A 143 10.78 18.29 13.11
CA GLU A 143 12.17 18.56 12.70
C GLU A 143 13.18 18.10 13.75
N ASP A 144 12.79 18.13 15.03
CA ASP A 144 13.66 17.81 16.16
C ASP A 144 13.72 16.30 16.40
N PHE A 145 12.60 15.61 16.22
CA PHE A 145 12.47 14.21 16.60
C PHE A 145 12.39 13.23 15.42
N LEU A 146 11.95 13.67 14.23
CA LEU A 146 11.75 12.82 13.05
C LEU A 146 12.92 12.94 12.06
N GLY A 147 14.13 12.62 12.51
CA GLY A 147 15.34 12.67 11.67
C GLY A 147 15.46 11.53 10.64
N SER A 148 14.69 10.44 10.80
CA SER A 148 14.75 9.24 9.95
C SER A 148 13.36 8.82 9.47
N VAL A 149 13.34 8.03 8.39
CA VAL A 149 12.11 7.75 7.63
C VAL A 149 11.26 6.70 8.33
N CYS A 150 9.98 7.00 8.54
CA CYS A 150 9.00 6.04 9.05
C CYS A 150 8.47 5.16 7.91
N SER A 151 9.24 4.12 7.58
CA SER A 151 8.92 3.19 6.48
C SER A 151 7.75 2.26 6.77
N LEU A 152 7.47 2.01 8.05
CA LEU A 152 6.36 1.20 8.54
C LEU A 152 5.45 2.08 9.39
N ASN A 153 4.16 2.05 9.09
CA ASN A 153 3.16 2.90 9.73
C ASN A 153 1.93 2.05 10.07
N ALA A 154 1.31 2.28 11.23
CA ALA A 154 0.12 1.55 11.65
C ALA A 154 -0.86 2.48 12.38
N PHE A 155 -2.12 2.44 11.96
CA PHE A 155 -3.20 3.09 12.70
C PHE A 155 -3.54 2.29 13.96
N HIS A 156 -3.96 2.98 15.01
CA HIS A 156 -4.53 2.34 16.17
C HIS A 156 -5.92 1.78 15.83
N PRO A 157 -6.25 0.51 16.17
CA PRO A 157 -7.48 -0.15 15.72
C PRO A 157 -8.77 0.55 16.19
N ASN A 158 -8.74 1.12 17.40
CA ASN A 158 -9.94 1.71 18.05
C ASN A 158 -9.84 3.23 18.27
N ARG A 159 -8.77 3.89 17.82
CA ARG A 159 -8.56 5.33 18.02
C ARG A 159 -8.28 5.94 16.64
N THR A 160 -9.32 6.53 16.07
CA THR A 160 -9.36 6.98 14.67
C THR A 160 -8.34 8.06 14.31
N CYS A 161 -7.79 8.78 15.28
CA CYS A 161 -6.77 9.80 15.07
C CYS A 161 -5.36 9.38 15.51
N THR A 162 -5.19 8.16 16.03
CA THR A 162 -3.89 7.70 16.54
C THR A 162 -3.15 6.86 15.50
N LEU A 163 -1.90 7.24 15.23
CA LEU A 163 -1.01 6.62 14.27
C LEU A 163 0.37 6.40 14.90
N VAL A 164 1.00 5.27 14.59
CA VAL A 164 2.39 5.00 14.96
C VAL A 164 3.25 4.86 13.70
N GLY A 165 4.35 5.60 13.63
CA GLY A 165 5.40 5.44 12.64
C GLY A 165 6.66 4.84 13.26
N ALA A 166 7.23 3.81 12.62
CA ALA A 166 8.48 3.17 13.04
C ALA A 166 9.60 3.46 12.05
N ASN A 167 10.76 3.86 12.57
CA ASN A 167 11.92 4.22 11.76
C ASN A 167 13.12 3.28 11.97
N SER A 168 14.10 3.37 11.06
CA SER A 168 15.30 2.52 11.11
C SER A 168 16.27 2.86 12.25
N SER A 169 16.07 3.98 12.95
CA SER A 169 16.82 4.30 14.17
C SER A 169 16.29 3.59 15.42
N GLY A 170 15.27 2.75 15.28
CA GLY A 170 14.67 2.00 16.40
C GLY A 170 13.72 2.84 17.26
N ARG A 171 13.31 4.02 16.79
CA ARG A 171 12.33 4.87 17.48
C ARG A 171 10.93 4.65 16.92
N LEU A 172 9.95 4.79 17.81
CA LEU A 172 8.53 4.83 17.47
C LEU A 172 8.02 6.25 17.72
N HIS A 173 7.29 6.79 16.75
CA HIS A 173 6.63 8.09 16.86
C HIS A 173 5.13 7.87 16.91
N VAL A 174 4.50 8.31 17.99
CA VAL A 174 3.05 8.22 18.18
C VAL A 174 2.45 9.59 17.93
N PHE A 175 1.52 9.67 16.99
CA PHE A 175 0.74 10.85 16.68
C PHE A 175 -0.68 10.60 17.18
N MET A 176 -1.28 11.59 17.84
CA MET A 176 -2.64 11.54 18.41
C MET A 176 -3.46 12.72 17.95
#